data_AF-A0A662BEN6-F1
#
_entry.id   AF-A0A662BEN6-F1
#
_cell.length_a   1.000
_cell.length_b   1.000
_cell.length_c   1.000
_cell.angle_alpha   90.00
_cell.angle_beta   90.00
_cell.angle_gamma   90.00
#
_symmetry.space_group_name_H-M   'P 1'
#
loop_
_entity.id
_entity.type
_entity.pdbx_description
1 polymer ?
#
loop_
_entity_poly.entity_id
_entity_poly.type
_entity_poly.pdbx_seq_one_letter_code
_entity_poly.pdbx_strand_id
1 'polypeptide(L)'
;GAAYDLDFRNDTEAWAPLGASQKLLYSMDAGSSWTRIPSPESISIFDMIFPDSLHGYAVGYNGAFLKYKPAPVSVSEFESMDIGMKIYPNPAHQQITVQIRIRNGDGEKWRQGELVLYDSYGRSVRKFILNELLPGKNNLDFDISGLPAGVYVCEMSLSTRGESHITTQKLILR
;
A
#
# COMPACT_ATOMS: atom_id res chain seq x y z
N GLY A 1 22.92 -26.76 8.04
CA GLY A 1 22.04 -27.90 7.73
C GLY A 1 22.37 -28.35 6.32
N ALA A 2 22.10 -29.61 6.00
CA ALA A 2 22.12 -30.09 4.63
C ALA A 2 20.86 -29.59 3.90
N ALA A 3 20.98 -29.26 2.62
CA ALA A 3 19.81 -29.04 1.76
C ALA A 3 19.23 -30.40 1.38
N TYR A 4 17.91 -30.53 1.46
CA TYR A 4 17.21 -31.78 1.14
C TYR A 4 16.66 -31.78 -0.28
N ASP A 5 16.46 -30.60 -0.86
CA ASP A 5 15.90 -30.38 -2.17
C ASP A 5 16.29 -28.98 -2.70
N LEU A 6 16.00 -28.70 -3.97
CA LEU A 6 16.24 -27.41 -4.62
C LEU A 6 15.27 -27.25 -5.80
N ASP A 7 14.56 -26.13 -5.85
CA ASP A 7 13.79 -25.77 -7.04
C ASP A 7 13.83 -24.28 -7.36
N PHE A 8 13.63 -23.96 -8.64
CA PHE A 8 13.63 -22.61 -9.18
C PHE A 8 12.20 -22.13 -9.43
N ARG A 9 11.84 -20.99 -8.84
CA ARG A 9 10.56 -20.32 -9.15
C ARG A 9 10.60 -19.64 -10.52
N ASN A 10 11.76 -19.10 -10.88
CA ASN A 10 12.04 -18.47 -12.17
C ASN A 10 13.55 -18.49 -12.43
N ASP A 11 13.98 -17.94 -13.56
CA ASP A 11 15.39 -17.94 -14.02
C ASP A 11 16.40 -17.35 -13.02
N THR A 12 15.94 -16.55 -12.05
CA THR A 12 16.81 -15.88 -11.07
C THR A 12 16.55 -16.29 -9.62
N GLU A 13 15.38 -16.83 -9.31
CA GLU A 13 14.96 -17.10 -7.93
C GLU A 13 14.90 -18.60 -7.65
N ALA A 14 15.70 -19.04 -6.67
CA ALA A 14 15.82 -20.43 -6.27
C ALA A 14 15.59 -20.60 -4.77
N TRP A 15 15.03 -21.75 -4.37
CA TRP A 15 14.72 -22.08 -2.98
C TRP A 15 15.20 -23.48 -2.64
N ALA A 16 15.78 -23.65 -1.45
CA ALA A 16 16.26 -24.94 -0.95
C ALA A 16 15.94 -25.12 0.54
N PRO A 17 15.20 -26.16 0.94
CA PRO A 17 14.89 -26.41 2.34
C PRO A 17 16.04 -27.12 3.06
N LEU A 18 16.31 -26.70 4.30
CA LEU A 18 17.36 -27.25 5.14
C LEU A 18 16.86 -28.25 6.21
N GLY A 19 15.72 -28.91 5.94
CA GLY A 19 15.18 -30.02 6.72
C GLY A 19 15.14 -29.74 8.22
N ALA A 20 15.83 -30.60 8.97
CA ALA A 20 15.90 -30.59 10.43
C ALA A 20 16.39 -29.27 11.05
N SER A 21 17.01 -28.37 10.27
CA SER A 21 17.43 -27.07 10.77
C SER A 21 16.34 -25.99 10.72
N GLN A 22 15.13 -26.32 10.24
CA GLN A 22 13.94 -25.43 10.21
C GLN A 22 14.25 -24.09 9.52
N LYS A 23 14.98 -24.18 8.42
CA LYS A 23 15.48 -23.04 7.65
C LYS A 23 15.29 -23.31 6.17
N LEU A 24 15.18 -22.23 5.42
CA LEU A 24 15.23 -22.20 3.96
C LEU A 24 16.45 -21.40 3.54
N LEU A 25 17.05 -21.79 2.43
CA LEU A 25 17.92 -20.93 1.63
C LEU A 25 17.10 -20.41 0.46
N TYR A 26 17.31 -19.15 0.10
CA TYR A 26 16.86 -18.63 -1.17
C TYR A 26 17.96 -17.82 -1.86
N SER A 27 17.91 -17.80 -3.18
CA SER A 27 18.77 -16.99 -4.04
C SER A 27 17.90 -16.12 -4.94
N MET A 28 18.41 -14.94 -5.29
CA MET A 28 17.79 -14.01 -6.25
C MET A 28 18.71 -13.73 -7.45
N ASP A 29 19.81 -14.48 -7.57
CA ASP A 29 20.87 -14.31 -8.57
C ASP A 29 21.29 -15.67 -9.18
N ALA A 30 20.28 -16.50 -9.47
CA ALA A 30 20.41 -17.82 -10.10
C ALA A 30 21.34 -18.79 -9.36
N GLY A 31 21.37 -18.70 -8.02
CA GLY A 31 22.17 -19.56 -7.15
C GLY A 31 23.60 -19.09 -6.91
N SER A 32 23.98 -17.89 -7.37
CA SER A 32 25.32 -17.32 -7.15
C SER A 32 25.56 -16.95 -5.69
N SER A 33 24.53 -16.42 -5.02
CA SER A 33 24.52 -16.13 -3.59
C SER A 33 23.23 -16.62 -2.94
N TRP A 34 23.33 -16.95 -1.64
CA TRP A 34 22.24 -17.57 -0.89
C TRP A 34 22.01 -16.86 0.43
N THR A 35 20.76 -16.50 0.69
CA THR A 35 20.31 -15.95 1.97
C THR A 35 19.58 -17.02 2.76
N ARG A 36 19.91 -17.14 4.05
CA ARG A 36 19.31 -18.12 4.95
C ARG A 36 18.24 -17.48 5.82
N ILE A 37 17.02 -18.01 5.76
CA ILE A 37 15.88 -17.55 6.56
C ILE A 37 15.28 -18.70 7.37
N PRO A 38 14.59 -18.42 8.49
CA PRO A 38 13.75 -19.44 9.14
C PRO A 38 12.65 -19.91 8.18
N SER A 39 12.27 -21.18 8.25
CA SER A 39 11.07 -21.67 7.58
C SER A 39 9.80 -21.11 8.25
N PRO A 40 8.67 -21.01 7.52
CA PRO A 40 7.40 -20.64 8.12
C PRO A 40 7.07 -21.49 9.34
N GLU A 41 6.68 -20.84 10.44
CA GLU A 41 6.34 -21.47 11.72
C GLU A 41 7.45 -22.39 12.29
N SER A 42 8.70 -22.23 11.83
CA SER A 42 9.83 -23.11 12.18
C SER A 42 9.57 -24.59 11.86
N ILE A 43 8.85 -24.86 10.77
CA ILE A 43 8.57 -26.23 10.32
C ILE A 43 9.78 -26.81 9.58
N SER A 44 10.11 -28.09 9.83
CA SER A 44 11.11 -28.79 9.02
C SER A 44 10.50 -29.14 7.65
N ILE A 45 11.00 -28.51 6.58
CA ILE A 45 10.58 -28.77 5.19
C ILE A 45 11.60 -29.68 4.54
N PHE A 46 11.14 -30.67 3.78
CA PHE A 46 12.01 -31.69 3.16
C PHE A 46 11.97 -31.70 1.64
N ASP A 47 10.89 -31.21 1.04
CA ASP A 47 10.67 -31.26 -0.41
C ASP A 47 9.84 -30.03 -0.84
N MET A 48 10.13 -29.48 -2.01
CA MET A 48 9.41 -28.34 -2.57
C MET A 48 9.40 -28.33 -4.09
N ILE A 49 8.39 -27.69 -4.66
CA ILE A 49 8.25 -27.56 -6.11
C ILE A 49 7.59 -26.24 -6.48
N PHE A 50 8.03 -25.67 -7.60
CA PHE A 50 7.47 -24.53 -8.30
C PHE A 50 7.10 -24.94 -9.74
N PRO A 51 5.85 -25.39 -9.96
CA PRO A 51 5.39 -25.74 -11.31
C PRO A 51 5.40 -24.56 -12.29
N ASP A 52 5.30 -23.35 -11.77
CA ASP A 52 5.42 -22.10 -12.49
C ASP A 52 5.84 -20.96 -11.54
N SER A 53 5.98 -19.74 -12.06
CA SER A 53 6.45 -18.61 -11.28
C SER A 53 5.46 -18.10 -10.23
N LEU A 54 4.20 -18.49 -10.28
CA LEU A 54 3.14 -18.01 -9.38
C LEU A 54 2.70 -19.08 -8.38
N HIS A 55 2.95 -20.35 -8.66
CA HIS A 55 2.56 -21.48 -7.83
C HIS A 55 3.78 -22.22 -7.31
N GLY A 56 3.76 -22.53 -6.02
CA GLY A 56 4.76 -23.39 -5.38
C GLY A 56 4.17 -24.10 -4.18
N TYR A 57 4.75 -25.24 -3.84
CA TYR A 57 4.30 -26.12 -2.77
C TYR A 57 5.51 -26.68 -2.02
N ALA A 58 5.38 -26.87 -0.72
CA ALA A 58 6.41 -27.52 0.07
C ALA A 58 5.80 -28.46 1.11
N VAL A 59 6.45 -29.59 1.34
CA VAL A 59 6.00 -30.58 2.32
C VAL A 59 7.07 -30.83 3.37
N GLY A 60 6.61 -31.15 4.58
CA GLY A 60 7.47 -31.20 5.74
C GLY A 60 7.02 -32.16 6.83
N TYR A 61 7.71 -32.05 7.96
CA TYR A 61 7.47 -32.88 9.13
C TYR A 61 6.01 -32.82 9.61
N ASN A 62 5.51 -33.95 10.11
CA ASN A 62 4.17 -34.09 10.68
C ASN A 62 3.02 -33.71 9.73
N GLY A 63 3.17 -34.00 8.42
CA GLY A 63 2.15 -33.72 7.42
C GLY A 63 2.02 -32.23 7.06
N ALA A 64 3.04 -31.42 7.37
CA ALA A 64 3.05 -30.02 6.99
C ALA A 64 2.97 -29.88 5.47
N PHE A 65 2.05 -29.04 5.01
CA PHE A 65 1.87 -28.69 3.61
C PHE A 65 1.78 -27.16 3.51
N LEU A 66 2.72 -26.58 2.78
CA LEU A 66 2.80 -25.14 2.56
C LEU A 66 2.51 -24.83 1.10
N LYS A 67 1.79 -23.74 0.87
CA LYS A 67 1.57 -23.16 -0.46
C LYS A 67 2.30 -21.84 -0.55
N TYR A 68 3.10 -21.67 -1.59
CA TYR A 68 3.74 -20.40 -1.92
C TYR A 68 2.69 -19.33 -2.17
N LYS A 69 2.89 -18.17 -1.54
CA LYS A 69 2.06 -16.99 -1.76
C LYS A 69 2.98 -15.93 -2.37
N PRO A 70 2.89 -15.67 -3.69
CA PRO A 70 3.68 -14.59 -4.28
C PRO A 70 3.37 -13.29 -3.55
N ALA A 71 4.39 -12.46 -3.36
CA ALA A 71 4.15 -11.08 -3.00
C ALA A 71 3.18 -10.51 -4.04
N PRO A 72 2.10 -9.83 -3.64
CA PRO A 72 1.20 -9.23 -4.60
C PRO A 72 2.03 -8.31 -5.51
N VAL A 73 2.00 -8.55 -6.82
CA VAL A 73 2.52 -7.62 -7.84
C VAL A 73 1.61 -6.39 -7.99
N SER A 74 0.91 -6.01 -6.93
CA SER A 74 0.26 -4.72 -6.85
C SER A 74 1.34 -3.68 -6.60
N VAL A 75 1.10 -2.44 -7.05
CA VAL A 75 1.66 -1.27 -6.38
C VAL A 75 1.49 -1.54 -4.88
N SER A 76 2.56 -1.46 -4.10
CA SER A 76 2.43 -1.49 -2.65
C SER A 76 1.38 -0.45 -2.29
N GLU A 77 0.16 -0.85 -1.94
CA GLU A 77 -0.66 -0.02 -1.08
C GLU A 77 0.21 0.10 0.17
N PHE A 78 0.89 1.24 0.30
CA PHE A 78 1.64 1.59 1.48
C PHE A 78 0.78 1.19 2.67
N GLU A 79 1.33 0.32 3.52
CA GLU A 79 0.69 -0.09 4.76
C GLU A 79 0.20 1.18 5.48
N SER A 80 -1.13 1.33 5.53
CA SER A 80 -1.86 2.43 6.20
C SER A 80 -1.40 3.85 5.85
N MET A 81 -2.17 4.56 5.02
CA MET A 81 -2.08 6.01 4.95
C MET A 81 -2.25 6.62 6.36
N ASP A 82 -1.18 7.22 6.91
CA ASP A 82 -1.22 8.04 8.14
C ASP A 82 -2.18 9.25 7.98
N ILE A 83 -2.53 9.58 6.73
CA ILE A 83 -3.42 10.69 6.35
C ILE A 83 -4.49 10.19 5.36
N GLY A 84 -5.76 10.26 5.75
CA GLY A 84 -6.89 9.86 4.89
C GLY A 84 -7.86 10.99 4.60
N MET A 85 -8.40 11.04 3.38
CA MET A 85 -9.42 12.00 2.97
C MET A 85 -10.73 11.31 2.57
N LYS A 86 -11.87 11.88 2.98
CA LYS A 86 -13.21 11.47 2.54
C LYS A 86 -14.07 12.70 2.27
N ILE A 87 -14.80 12.72 1.14
CA ILE A 87 -15.66 13.85 0.74
C ILE A 87 -17.13 13.45 0.78
N TYR A 88 -17.96 14.30 1.39
CA TYR A 88 -19.41 14.12 1.50
C TYR A 88 -20.17 15.46 1.35
N PRO A 89 -21.39 15.48 0.82
CA PRO A 89 -22.01 14.40 0.07
C PRO A 89 -21.28 14.20 -1.27
N ASN A 90 -21.36 13.00 -1.83
CA ASN A 90 -20.94 12.74 -3.20
C ASN A 90 -21.98 11.79 -3.81
N PRO A 91 -22.83 12.24 -4.76
CA PRO A 91 -22.79 13.54 -5.46
C PRO A 91 -23.10 14.77 -4.60
N ALA A 92 -22.52 15.92 -4.95
CA ALA A 92 -22.68 17.22 -4.28
C ALA A 92 -23.33 18.27 -5.20
N HIS A 93 -23.79 19.38 -4.62
CA HIS A 93 -24.42 20.48 -5.37
C HIS A 93 -23.70 21.82 -5.08
N GLN A 94 -23.83 22.37 -3.87
CA GLN A 94 -23.25 23.67 -3.49
C GLN A 94 -22.18 23.60 -2.42
N GLN A 95 -22.15 22.55 -1.61
CA GLN A 95 -21.22 22.43 -0.50
C GLN A 95 -20.72 20.99 -0.37
N ILE A 96 -19.49 20.86 0.12
CA ILE A 96 -18.91 19.58 0.52
C ILE A 96 -18.24 19.72 1.88
N THR A 97 -18.34 18.66 2.67
CA THR A 97 -17.49 18.41 3.83
C THR A 97 -16.36 17.49 3.41
N VAL A 98 -15.13 17.95 3.61
CA VAL A 98 -13.91 17.14 3.47
C VAL A 98 -13.48 16.71 4.87
N GLN A 99 -13.53 15.41 5.10
CA GLN A 99 -13.08 14.77 6.32
C GLN A 99 -11.65 14.30 6.15
N ILE A 100 -10.74 14.88 6.92
CA ILE A 100 -9.33 14.54 6.94
C ILE A 100 -9.03 13.80 8.24
N ARG A 101 -8.45 12.61 8.15
CA ARG A 101 -7.92 11.86 9.29
C ARG A 101 -6.40 11.94 9.28
N ILE A 102 -5.81 12.41 10.37
CA ILE A 102 -4.37 12.45 10.61
C ILE A 102 -4.08 11.53 11.81
N ARG A 103 -3.12 10.62 11.70
CA ARG A 103 -2.79 9.69 12.79
C ARG A 103 -2.33 10.41 14.06
N ASN A 104 -2.81 9.94 15.22
CA ASN A 104 -2.32 10.40 16.51
C ASN A 104 -0.90 9.83 16.75
N GLY A 105 0.10 10.71 16.78
CA GLY A 105 1.52 10.33 16.94
C GLY A 105 2.46 11.20 16.09
N ASP A 106 1.96 11.75 14.98
CA ASP A 106 2.62 12.79 14.19
C ASP A 106 2.36 14.16 14.81
N GLY A 107 2.95 14.41 15.98
CA GLY A 107 2.87 15.70 16.66
C GLY A 107 3.24 16.83 15.70
N GLU A 108 2.30 17.75 15.46
CA GLU A 108 2.51 19.03 14.75
C GLU A 108 3.00 18.97 13.29
N LYS A 109 3.14 17.79 12.67
CA LYS A 109 3.71 17.70 11.31
C LYS A 109 2.79 18.25 10.23
N TRP A 110 1.51 17.87 10.27
CA TRP A 110 0.53 18.11 9.21
C TRP A 110 -0.49 19.16 9.64
N ARG A 111 -0.04 20.43 9.69
CA ARG A 111 -0.84 21.55 10.21
C ARG A 111 -1.49 22.40 9.12
N GLN A 112 -0.95 22.34 7.90
CA GLN A 112 -1.38 23.15 6.76
C GLN A 112 -1.26 22.39 5.45
N GLY A 113 -1.98 22.85 4.44
CA GLY A 113 -1.93 22.30 3.10
C GLY A 113 -2.91 22.99 2.16
N GLU A 114 -3.24 22.30 1.08
CA GLU A 114 -4.16 22.80 0.07
C GLU A 114 -5.09 21.70 -0.43
N LEU A 115 -6.28 22.11 -0.82
CA LEU A 115 -7.24 21.30 -1.54
C LEU A 115 -7.52 21.96 -2.88
N VAL A 116 -7.25 21.26 -3.98
CA VAL A 116 -7.45 21.76 -5.34
C VAL A 116 -8.47 20.88 -6.05
N LEU A 117 -9.44 21.51 -6.71
CA LEU A 117 -10.41 20.84 -7.57
C LEU A 117 -9.94 20.97 -9.02
N TYR A 118 -9.85 19.85 -9.70
CA TYR A 118 -9.56 19.75 -11.13
C TYR A 118 -10.78 19.29 -11.89
N ASP A 119 -11.04 19.89 -13.06
CA ASP A 119 -12.05 19.40 -14.00
C ASP A 119 -11.59 18.12 -14.73
N SER A 120 -12.46 17.55 -15.57
CA SER A 120 -12.15 16.35 -16.36
C SER A 120 -11.02 16.53 -17.39
N TYR A 121 -10.61 17.78 -17.67
CA TYR A 121 -9.48 18.11 -18.55
C TYR A 121 -8.19 18.35 -17.76
N GLY A 122 -8.21 18.18 -16.43
CA GLY A 122 -7.07 18.40 -15.55
C GLY A 122 -6.78 19.88 -15.25
N ARG A 123 -7.71 20.80 -15.52
CA ARG A 123 -7.55 22.23 -15.19
C ARG A 123 -7.98 22.48 -13.74
N SER A 124 -7.16 23.20 -12.97
CA SER A 124 -7.53 23.62 -11.62
C SER A 124 -8.65 24.67 -11.68
N VAL A 125 -9.83 24.34 -11.15
CA VAL A 125 -11.00 25.23 -11.17
C VAL A 125 -11.24 25.95 -9.84
N ARG A 126 -10.75 25.39 -8.73
CA ARG A 126 -10.87 26.01 -7.39
C ARG A 126 -9.76 25.50 -6.48
N LYS A 127 -9.25 26.36 -5.61
CA LYS A 127 -8.21 26.05 -4.62
C LYS A 127 -8.61 26.59 -3.25
N PHE A 128 -8.45 25.76 -2.23
CA PHE A 128 -8.69 26.10 -0.83
C PHE A 128 -7.41 25.88 -0.03
N ILE A 129 -7.15 26.77 0.92
CA ILE A 129 -6.03 26.64 1.85
C ILE A 129 -6.55 25.98 3.12
N LEU A 130 -5.84 24.94 3.56
CA LEU A 130 -6.10 24.21 4.79
C LEU A 130 -5.14 24.74 5.85
N ASN A 131 -5.67 25.27 6.94
CA ASN A 131 -4.90 25.78 8.07
C ASN A 131 -5.36 25.11 9.35
N GLU A 132 -4.48 25.07 10.35
CA GLU A 132 -4.80 24.62 11.70
C GLU A 132 -5.36 23.19 11.79
N LEU A 133 -4.93 22.31 10.88
CA LEU A 133 -5.30 20.90 10.94
C LEU A 133 -4.79 20.27 12.24
N LEU A 134 -5.67 19.59 12.97
CA LEU A 134 -5.35 18.92 14.23
C LEU A 134 -5.09 17.43 14.01
N PRO A 135 -4.26 16.77 14.83
CA PRO A 135 -4.22 15.32 14.89
C PRO A 135 -5.61 14.72 15.13
N GLY A 136 -5.89 13.57 14.53
CA GLY A 136 -7.20 12.94 14.56
C GLY A 136 -8.09 13.39 13.40
N LYS A 137 -9.36 13.64 13.68
CA LYS A 137 -10.38 13.87 12.64
C LYS A 137 -10.70 15.36 12.52
N ASN A 138 -10.47 15.94 11.34
CA ASN A 138 -10.89 17.28 10.96
C ASN A 138 -12.02 17.16 9.94
N ASN A 139 -13.08 17.95 10.11
CA ASN A 139 -14.13 18.11 9.10
C ASN A 139 -14.12 19.57 8.67
N LEU A 140 -13.94 19.82 7.39
CA LEU A 140 -13.88 21.15 6.81
C LEU A 140 -14.95 21.30 5.73
N ASP A 141 -15.74 22.36 5.82
CA ASP A 141 -16.80 22.63 4.85
C ASP A 141 -16.32 23.63 3.80
N PHE A 142 -16.57 23.32 2.54
CA PHE A 142 -16.18 24.14 1.40
C PHE A 142 -17.39 24.45 0.53
N ASP A 143 -17.51 25.72 0.17
CA ASP A 143 -18.46 26.19 -0.84
C ASP A 143 -17.90 25.89 -2.24
N ILE A 144 -18.64 25.08 -2.98
CA ILE A 144 -18.38 24.70 -4.37
C ILE A 144 -19.44 25.28 -5.33
N SER A 145 -20.29 26.19 -4.84
CA SER A 145 -21.29 26.87 -5.64
C SER A 145 -20.66 27.58 -6.84
N GLY A 146 -21.40 27.61 -7.95
CA GLY A 146 -20.94 28.19 -9.21
C GLY A 146 -20.01 27.29 -10.04
N LEU A 147 -19.64 26.10 -9.55
CA LEU A 147 -19.01 25.08 -10.40
C LEU A 147 -20.09 24.35 -11.23
N PRO A 148 -19.87 24.13 -12.54
CA PRO A 148 -20.78 23.35 -13.36
C PRO A 148 -20.97 21.91 -12.86
N ALA A 149 -22.11 21.30 -13.17
CA ALA A 149 -22.30 19.87 -12.97
C ALA A 149 -21.28 19.08 -13.79
N GLY A 150 -20.70 18.02 -13.21
CA GLY A 150 -19.61 17.30 -13.84
C GLY A 150 -18.84 16.39 -12.88
N VAL A 151 -17.75 15.82 -13.39
CA VAL A 151 -16.82 15.00 -12.61
C VAL A 151 -15.55 15.82 -12.35
N TYR A 152 -15.15 15.84 -11.08
CA TYR A 152 -13.98 16.55 -10.60
C TYR A 152 -13.05 15.60 -9.86
N VAL A 153 -11.76 15.93 -9.87
CA VAL A 153 -10.76 15.33 -8.98
C VAL A 153 -10.43 16.35 -7.90
N CYS A 154 -10.68 15.99 -6.65
CA CYS A 154 -10.18 16.73 -5.49
C CYS A 154 -8.81 16.18 -5.12
N GLU A 155 -7.78 17.00 -5.19
CA GLU A 155 -6.44 16.68 -4.72
C GLU A 155 -6.17 17.47 -3.44
N MET A 156 -5.80 16.77 -2.37
CA MET A 156 -5.28 17.38 -1.16
C MET A 156 -3.78 17.16 -1.09
N SER A 157 -3.03 18.24 -0.92
CA SER A 157 -1.59 18.24 -0.70
C SER A 157 -1.30 18.81 0.68
N LEU A 158 -0.65 18.01 1.53
CA LEU A 158 -0.12 18.44 2.81
C LEU A 158 1.42 18.43 2.71
N SER A 159 2.07 19.46 3.26
CA SER A 159 3.52 19.58 3.21
C SER A 159 4.08 20.01 4.56
N THR A 160 5.20 19.39 4.96
CA THR A 160 5.95 19.75 6.17
C THR A 160 7.44 19.90 5.85
N ARG A 161 8.28 20.21 6.85
CA ARG A 161 9.74 20.35 6.68
C ARG A 161 10.38 19.00 6.34
N GLY A 162 10.37 18.63 5.06
CA GLY A 162 11.06 17.46 4.53
C GLY A 162 10.15 16.35 3.97
N GLU A 163 8.83 16.45 4.14
CA GLU A 163 7.87 15.45 3.67
C GLU A 163 6.65 16.12 3.02
N SER A 164 6.08 15.45 2.03
CA SER A 164 4.85 15.87 1.35
C SER A 164 3.94 14.67 1.17
N HIS A 165 2.64 14.87 1.40
CA HIS A 165 1.63 13.86 1.23
C HIS A 165 0.55 14.38 0.29
N ILE A 166 0.22 13.59 -0.74
CA ILE A 166 -0.82 13.92 -1.71
C ILE A 166 -1.84 12.80 -1.71
N THR A 167 -3.12 13.15 -1.63
CA THR A 167 -4.23 12.22 -1.76
C THR A 167 -5.30 12.79 -2.69
N THR A 168 -5.94 11.92 -3.48
CA THR A 168 -6.95 12.33 -4.45
C THR A 168 -8.26 11.60 -4.21
N GLN A 169 -9.37 12.28 -4.50
CA GLN A 169 -10.69 11.67 -4.47
C GLN A 169 -11.58 12.24 -5.57
N LYS A 170 -12.31 11.34 -6.24
CA LYS A 170 -13.34 11.70 -7.22
C LYS A 170 -14.51 12.40 -6.53
N LEU A 171 -14.96 13.51 -7.10
CA LEU A 171 -16.16 14.25 -6.70
C LEU A 171 -17.11 14.37 -7.90
N ILE A 172 -18.40 14.15 -7.68
CA ILE A 172 -19.44 14.33 -8.70
C ILE A 172 -20.30 15.52 -8.28
N LEU A 173 -20.43 16.51 -9.16
CA LEU A 173 -21.33 17.64 -8.99
C LEU A 173 -22.58 17.46 -9.83
N ARG A 174 -23.73 17.79 -9.27
CA ARG A 174 -25.05 17.79 -9.91
C ARG A 174 -25.71 19.14 -9.78
#